data_AF-W5YQC2-F1
#
_entry.id   AF-W5YQC2-F1
#
_cell.length_a   1.000
_cell.length_b   1.000
_cell.length_c   1.000
_cell.angle_alpha   90.00
_cell.angle_beta   90.00
_cell.angle_gamma   90.00
#
_symmetry.space_group_name_H-M   'P 1'
#
loop_
_entity.id
_entity.type
_entity.pdbx_description
1 polymer ?
#
loop_
_entity_poly.entity_id
_entity_poly.type
_entity_poly.pdbx_seq_one_letter_code
_entity_poly.pdbx_strand_id
1 'polypeptide(L)'
;MQQSTQKKRKVLSRKQVVKRIGDVLSGIRVPDLPYPAGKVAADAASDWRPLLLSCWTEQRDEPVTRVIRSVSLTWSVRQINSAYVADRIMDVFLKTSGLHPELALRIARLRFFLAWRMNLEGAGALNDTIVHWLDSLQDCRGWSGSGGRSGRALLDQLDSLTIAVSGCFDSGDVGPVIEFCRQWEEDAGKREQQNERLRQRLLETEQGAARQRKSEQTARALVGRALQNRQLPQAVVRFIFDHWFALIKQIVWQEGTEGDNWRHASKLLEWLVWIGDPALSDKDRNRLYTVGEQIGDRISDVWNRVNGKPLDDSALQGIQSVMVARLRGETPELVSALPEGDRFSWDPSWLSFSAPPEAEVEPLLGKWFVEGEGAAERRRYFFALLPDTCEVLWTNGAGVKLGLMPWPRFSTALDSGTLRLLPPLTPFGQVLAETITSLSVVLERQTLQREEAAREARARAETLRREKAEAEQLRQQEEAARQAELARQKKAAEDRRIADEEAEQQRLLQERETAARELVEGIKLGGWIVEESSSEGKDAVRLKLAVRINASRKLVFVDRLGLNRREFLVDELVDHVVMGRVRVLGSSAEFDDALSRVVGRIRVGRN
;
A
#
# COMPACT_ATOMS: atom_id res chain seq x y z
N MET A 1 -12.51 13.06 19.17
CA MET A 1 -11.03 12.99 19.11
C MET A 1 -10.54 13.90 18.01
N GLN A 2 -10.13 15.10 18.42
CA GLN A 2 -9.84 16.24 17.58
C GLN A 2 -8.35 16.26 17.17
N GLN A 3 -8.13 16.72 15.94
CA GLN A 3 -6.95 17.45 15.48
C GLN A 3 -5.58 16.85 15.79
N SER A 4 -5.14 15.92 14.93
CA SER A 4 -3.71 15.74 14.65
C SER A 4 -3.33 16.63 13.49
N THR A 5 -2.69 17.75 13.79
CA THR A 5 -2.04 18.69 12.87
C THR A 5 -1.07 17.93 11.94
N GLN A 6 -1.52 17.63 10.71
CA GLN A 6 -0.64 17.10 9.67
C GLN A 6 0.34 18.22 9.26
N LYS A 7 1.58 18.15 9.76
CA LYS A 7 2.72 18.69 9.02
C LYS A 7 2.62 18.10 7.61
N LYS A 8 2.35 18.92 6.58
CA LYS A 8 2.42 18.50 5.17
C LYS A 8 3.79 17.88 4.95
N ARG A 9 3.84 16.54 4.95
CA ARG A 9 5.10 15.79 4.84
C ARG A 9 5.64 16.02 3.44
N LYS A 10 6.95 16.23 3.33
CA LYS A 10 7.63 16.45 2.05
C LYS A 10 7.48 15.18 1.19
N VAL A 11 6.71 15.27 0.11
CA VAL A 11 6.52 14.19 -0.87
C VAL A 11 7.87 13.92 -1.54
N LEU A 12 8.21 12.64 -1.74
CA LEU A 12 9.44 12.23 -2.41
C LEU A 12 9.50 12.74 -3.85
N SER A 13 10.69 13.11 -4.33
CA SER A 13 10.88 13.42 -5.76
C SER A 13 10.77 12.16 -6.61
N ARG A 14 10.47 12.30 -7.92
CA ARG A 14 10.33 11.16 -8.86
C ARG A 14 11.54 10.21 -8.82
N LYS A 15 12.77 10.73 -8.79
CA LYS A 15 14.00 9.93 -8.67
C LYS A 15 14.05 9.13 -7.36
N GLN A 16 13.59 9.73 -6.26
CA GLN A 16 13.52 9.05 -4.96
C GLN A 16 12.42 8.00 -4.93
N VAL A 17 11.27 8.26 -5.56
CA VAL A 17 10.16 7.30 -5.70
C VAL A 17 10.65 6.04 -6.41
N VAL A 18 11.33 6.17 -7.56
CA VAL A 18 11.89 5.03 -8.30
C VAL A 18 12.80 4.17 -7.42
N LYS A 19 13.71 4.78 -6.67
CA LYS A 19 14.60 4.04 -5.76
C LYS A 19 13.82 3.33 -4.65
N ARG A 20 12.87 4.03 -4.01
CA ARG A 20 12.10 3.50 -2.88
C ARG A 20 11.06 2.46 -3.27
N ILE A 21 10.55 2.44 -4.50
CA ILE A 21 9.66 1.39 -4.99
C ILE A 21 10.31 0.02 -4.81
N GLY A 22 11.58 -0.14 -5.21
CA GLY A 22 12.30 -1.41 -5.05
C GLY A 22 12.40 -1.86 -3.58
N ASP A 23 12.68 -0.93 -2.68
CA ASP A 23 12.75 -1.19 -1.23
C ASP A 23 11.37 -1.62 -0.68
N VAL A 24 10.30 -0.93 -1.07
CA VAL A 24 8.93 -1.25 -0.66
C VAL A 24 8.53 -2.63 -1.17
N LEU A 25 8.76 -2.92 -2.46
CA LEU A 25 8.40 -4.20 -3.08
C LEU A 25 9.12 -5.39 -2.44
N SER A 26 10.35 -5.22 -1.96
CA SER A 26 11.10 -6.30 -1.30
C SER A 26 10.85 -6.39 0.21
N GLY A 27 10.61 -5.27 0.88
CA GLY A 27 10.73 -5.17 2.33
C GLY A 27 9.43 -5.13 3.12
N ILE A 28 8.35 -4.58 2.57
CA ILE A 28 7.14 -4.33 3.35
C ILE A 28 6.45 -5.65 3.73
N ARG A 29 5.82 -5.69 4.91
CA ARG A 29 4.90 -6.77 5.31
C ARG A 29 3.57 -6.17 5.70
N VAL A 30 2.52 -6.64 5.05
CA VAL A 30 1.14 -6.20 5.28
C VAL A 30 0.40 -7.29 6.05
N PRO A 31 -0.35 -6.97 7.12
CA PRO A 31 -1.17 -7.97 7.80
C PRO A 31 -2.15 -8.68 6.85
N ASP A 32 -2.50 -9.93 7.16
CA ASP A 32 -3.52 -10.73 6.47
C ASP A 32 -3.23 -11.09 4.99
N LEU A 33 -2.02 -10.82 4.50
CA LEU A 33 -1.54 -11.29 3.19
C LEU A 33 -0.75 -12.60 3.31
N PRO A 34 -0.76 -13.46 2.28
CA PRO A 34 -0.24 -14.83 2.33
C PRO A 34 1.29 -14.89 2.21
N TYR A 35 2.01 -14.21 3.12
CA TYR A 35 3.48 -14.22 3.13
C TYR A 35 4.04 -15.60 3.45
N PRO A 36 5.08 -16.05 2.73
CA PRO A 36 5.75 -17.30 3.06
C PRO A 36 6.48 -17.19 4.40
N ALA A 37 6.51 -18.28 5.17
CA ALA A 37 7.18 -18.34 6.47
C ALA A 37 8.71 -18.15 6.39
N GLY A 38 9.31 -18.34 5.21
CA GLY A 38 10.75 -18.21 4.98
C GLY A 38 11.07 -17.61 3.61
N LYS A 39 12.37 -17.58 3.26
CA LYS A 39 12.81 -17.19 1.92
C LYS A 39 12.38 -18.29 0.93
N VAL A 40 11.50 -17.94 0.01
CA VAL A 40 11.15 -18.78 -1.14
C VAL A 40 12.21 -18.56 -2.21
N ALA A 41 12.84 -19.63 -2.69
CA ALA A 41 13.74 -19.57 -3.83
C ALA A 41 12.96 -19.12 -5.09
N ALA A 42 13.61 -18.44 -6.04
CA ALA A 42 12.91 -17.80 -7.16
C ALA A 42 12.15 -18.79 -8.06
N ASP A 43 12.63 -20.03 -8.11
CA ASP A 43 12.05 -21.18 -8.82
C ASP A 43 10.90 -21.88 -8.05
N ALA A 44 10.83 -21.69 -6.73
CA ALA A 44 9.77 -22.25 -5.88
C ALA A 44 8.51 -21.37 -5.80
N ALA A 45 8.58 -20.13 -6.30
CA ALA A 45 7.44 -19.23 -6.39
C ALA A 45 6.57 -19.59 -7.60
N SER A 46 5.26 -19.71 -7.40
CA SER A 46 4.32 -20.04 -8.46
C SER A 46 4.24 -18.90 -9.49
N ASP A 47 4.21 -19.24 -10.78
CA ASP A 47 3.95 -18.25 -11.83
C ASP A 47 2.48 -17.83 -11.81
N TRP A 48 2.24 -16.61 -11.35
CA TRP A 48 0.90 -16.00 -11.34
C TRP A 48 0.48 -15.39 -12.68
N ARG A 49 1.34 -15.37 -13.71
CA ARG A 49 1.03 -14.76 -15.01
C ARG A 49 -0.25 -15.35 -15.64
N PRO A 50 -0.46 -16.68 -15.70
CA PRO A 50 -1.71 -17.24 -16.25
C PRO A 50 -2.95 -16.83 -15.45
N LEU A 51 -2.82 -16.73 -14.12
CA LEU A 51 -3.90 -16.30 -13.23
C LEU A 51 -4.28 -14.84 -13.47
N LEU A 52 -3.29 -13.95 -13.57
CA LEU A 52 -3.52 -12.52 -13.83
C LEU A 52 -4.06 -12.29 -15.26
N LEU A 53 -3.59 -13.05 -16.24
CA LEU A 53 -4.12 -13.02 -17.60
C LEU A 53 -5.58 -13.47 -17.64
N SER A 54 -5.95 -14.58 -17.00
CA SER A 54 -7.37 -15.01 -16.91
C SER A 54 -8.23 -13.91 -16.28
N CYS A 55 -7.77 -13.28 -15.18
CA CYS A 55 -8.50 -12.16 -14.57
C CYS A 55 -8.69 -10.98 -15.54
N TRP A 56 -7.65 -10.65 -16.31
CA TRP A 56 -7.69 -9.60 -17.33
C TRP A 56 -8.66 -9.95 -18.47
N THR A 57 -8.56 -11.14 -19.05
CA THR A 57 -9.42 -11.60 -20.15
C THR A 57 -10.88 -11.68 -19.74
N GLU A 58 -11.17 -12.13 -18.52
CA GLU A 58 -12.52 -12.17 -17.93
C GLU A 58 -13.04 -10.78 -17.49
N GLN A 59 -12.24 -9.72 -17.66
CA GLN A 59 -12.61 -8.34 -17.34
C GLN A 59 -13.00 -8.14 -15.86
N ARG A 60 -12.42 -8.95 -14.96
CA ARG A 60 -12.59 -8.83 -13.51
C ARG A 60 -11.99 -7.50 -13.02
N ASP A 61 -12.52 -6.94 -11.94
CA ASP A 61 -12.08 -5.66 -11.36
C ASP A 61 -11.67 -5.77 -9.88
N GLU A 62 -11.69 -6.98 -9.32
CA GLU A 62 -11.35 -7.20 -7.92
C GLU A 62 -9.86 -6.95 -7.61
N PRO A 63 -9.49 -6.64 -6.36
CA PRO A 63 -8.09 -6.43 -5.98
C PRO A 63 -7.20 -7.64 -6.25
N VAL A 64 -5.97 -7.43 -6.74
CA VAL A 64 -5.00 -8.52 -6.97
C VAL A 64 -4.70 -9.27 -5.68
N THR A 65 -4.65 -8.55 -4.55
CA THR A 65 -4.49 -9.13 -3.20
C THR A 65 -5.62 -10.10 -2.83
N ARG A 66 -6.84 -9.89 -3.33
CA ARG A 66 -7.97 -10.82 -3.14
C ARG A 66 -7.78 -12.08 -4.00
N VAL A 67 -7.38 -11.90 -5.25
CA VAL A 67 -7.12 -13.02 -6.19
C VAL A 67 -6.05 -13.96 -5.62
N ILE A 68 -4.89 -13.45 -5.21
CA ILE A 68 -3.80 -14.30 -4.70
C ILE A 68 -4.13 -14.98 -3.36
N ARG A 69 -5.08 -14.44 -2.59
CA ARG A 69 -5.59 -15.07 -1.34
C ARG A 69 -6.60 -16.17 -1.61
N SER A 70 -7.30 -16.12 -2.74
CA SER A 70 -8.33 -17.09 -3.10
C SER A 70 -7.77 -18.44 -3.58
N VAL A 71 -6.47 -18.49 -3.89
CA VAL A 71 -5.79 -19.69 -4.38
C VAL A 71 -4.67 -20.11 -3.43
N SER A 72 -4.52 -21.41 -3.23
CA SER A 72 -3.50 -21.99 -2.35
C SER A 72 -2.20 -22.26 -3.11
N LEU A 73 -1.46 -21.20 -3.44
CA LEU A 73 -0.18 -21.25 -4.15
C LEU A 73 0.94 -20.59 -3.36
N THR A 74 2.19 -20.92 -3.68
CA THR A 74 3.37 -20.34 -3.04
C THR A 74 3.74 -19.02 -3.70
N TRP A 75 3.56 -17.93 -2.96
CA TRP A 75 3.88 -16.58 -3.45
C TRP A 75 5.19 -16.06 -2.88
N SER A 76 5.99 -15.44 -3.74
CA SER A 76 7.13 -14.66 -3.28
C SER A 76 6.67 -13.39 -2.57
N VAL A 77 7.51 -12.87 -1.68
CA VAL A 77 7.31 -11.58 -1.01
C VAL A 77 7.09 -10.46 -2.03
N ARG A 78 7.83 -10.49 -3.14
CA ARG A 78 7.76 -9.46 -4.19
C ARG A 78 6.42 -9.50 -4.91
N GLN A 79 5.89 -10.68 -5.27
CA GLN A 79 4.56 -10.82 -5.87
C GLN A 79 3.47 -10.23 -4.95
N ILE A 80 3.47 -10.61 -3.66
CA ILE A 80 2.48 -10.14 -2.69
C ILE A 80 2.54 -8.61 -2.56
N ASN A 81 3.74 -8.06 -2.45
CA ASN A 81 3.93 -6.63 -2.32
C ASN A 81 3.58 -5.87 -3.61
N SER A 82 3.89 -6.43 -4.78
CA SER A 82 3.49 -5.85 -6.07
C SER A 82 1.98 -5.81 -6.24
N ALA A 83 1.26 -6.86 -5.82
CA ALA A 83 -0.21 -6.86 -5.77
C ALA A 83 -0.74 -5.76 -4.85
N TYR A 84 -0.24 -5.69 -3.62
CA TYR A 84 -0.67 -4.69 -2.65
C TYR A 84 -0.41 -3.25 -3.10
N VAL A 85 0.77 -2.99 -3.67
CA VAL A 85 1.13 -1.66 -4.17
C VAL A 85 0.27 -1.27 -5.37
N ALA A 86 0.03 -2.19 -6.31
CA ALA A 86 -0.83 -1.94 -7.47
C ALA A 86 -2.26 -1.61 -7.03
N ASP A 87 -2.84 -2.43 -6.14
CA ASP A 87 -4.17 -2.21 -5.58
C ASP A 87 -4.25 -0.84 -4.88
N ARG A 88 -3.26 -0.53 -4.03
CA ARG A 88 -3.27 0.72 -3.26
C ARG A 88 -3.18 1.96 -4.14
N ILE A 89 -2.30 1.95 -5.16
CA ILE A 89 -2.15 3.09 -6.08
C ILE A 89 -3.44 3.26 -6.89
N MET A 90 -3.96 2.18 -7.47
CA MET A 90 -5.16 2.23 -8.30
C MET A 90 -6.40 2.64 -7.50
N ASP A 91 -6.58 2.13 -6.29
CA ASP A 91 -7.71 2.51 -5.44
C ASP A 91 -7.70 4.00 -5.07
N VAL A 92 -6.52 4.55 -4.75
CA VAL A 92 -6.40 5.99 -4.45
C VAL A 92 -6.62 6.79 -5.73
N PHE A 93 -5.96 6.43 -6.82
CA PHE A 93 -6.07 7.13 -8.11
C PHE A 93 -7.51 7.18 -8.60
N LEU A 94 -8.22 6.06 -8.64
CA LEU A 94 -9.59 6.03 -9.14
C LEU A 94 -10.54 6.86 -8.28
N LYS A 95 -10.38 6.80 -6.94
CA LYS A 95 -11.18 7.60 -6.00
C LYS A 95 -10.94 9.10 -6.15
N THR A 96 -9.73 9.53 -6.54
CA THR A 96 -9.37 10.96 -6.67
C THR A 96 -9.30 11.46 -8.11
N SER A 97 -9.50 10.58 -9.10
CA SER A 97 -9.46 10.92 -10.53
C SER A 97 -10.67 11.74 -10.99
N GLY A 98 -11.81 11.60 -10.32
CA GLY A 98 -13.09 12.15 -10.80
C GLY A 98 -13.54 11.57 -12.15
N LEU A 99 -13.01 10.43 -12.56
CA LEU A 99 -13.48 9.71 -13.75
C LEU A 99 -14.92 9.26 -13.57
N HIS A 100 -15.64 9.06 -14.68
CA HIS A 100 -16.95 8.43 -14.64
C HIS A 100 -16.84 7.00 -14.09
N PRO A 101 -17.78 6.52 -13.24
CA PRO A 101 -17.71 5.19 -12.63
C PRO A 101 -17.46 4.04 -13.62
N GLU A 102 -18.10 4.08 -14.79
CA GLU A 102 -17.86 3.10 -15.86
C GLU A 102 -16.40 3.09 -16.35
N LEU A 103 -15.80 4.27 -16.60
CA LEU A 103 -14.38 4.34 -17.00
C LEU A 103 -13.48 3.89 -15.86
N ALA A 104 -13.78 4.31 -14.63
CA ALA A 104 -13.02 3.93 -13.46
C ALA A 104 -12.98 2.40 -13.28
N LEU A 105 -14.10 1.71 -13.51
CA LEU A 105 -14.19 0.25 -13.45
C LEU A 105 -13.34 -0.43 -14.53
N ARG A 106 -13.35 0.06 -15.78
CA ARG A 106 -12.49 -0.47 -16.86
C ARG A 106 -11.01 -0.24 -16.58
N ILE A 107 -10.66 0.96 -16.10
CA ILE A 107 -9.27 1.35 -15.81
C ILE A 107 -8.75 0.62 -14.56
N ALA A 108 -9.61 0.28 -13.60
CA ALA A 108 -9.24 -0.46 -12.39
C ALA A 108 -8.49 -1.76 -12.68
N ARG A 109 -8.84 -2.43 -13.78
CA ARG A 109 -8.25 -3.70 -14.22
C ARG A 109 -6.75 -3.61 -14.42
N LEU A 110 -6.20 -2.43 -14.71
CA LEU A 110 -4.75 -2.23 -14.89
C LEU A 110 -3.94 -2.63 -13.68
N ARG A 111 -4.55 -2.76 -12.49
CA ARG A 111 -3.92 -3.35 -11.30
C ARG A 111 -3.25 -4.70 -11.57
N PHE A 112 -3.84 -5.56 -12.40
CA PHE A 112 -3.26 -6.87 -12.74
C PHE A 112 -1.97 -6.71 -13.54
N PHE A 113 -2.01 -5.87 -14.58
CA PHE A 113 -0.84 -5.56 -15.41
C PHE A 113 0.25 -4.88 -14.58
N LEU A 114 -0.09 -3.86 -13.78
CA LEU A 114 0.87 -3.13 -12.94
C LEU A 114 1.51 -4.04 -11.88
N ALA A 115 0.72 -4.90 -11.21
CA ALA A 115 1.26 -5.86 -10.26
C ALA A 115 2.25 -6.82 -10.92
N TRP A 116 1.90 -7.34 -12.10
CA TRP A 116 2.77 -8.22 -12.87
C TRP A 116 4.08 -7.52 -13.27
N ARG A 117 4.01 -6.33 -13.87
CA ARG A 117 5.21 -5.57 -14.30
C ARG A 117 6.07 -5.16 -13.11
N MET A 118 5.49 -4.68 -12.00
CA MET A 118 6.26 -4.32 -10.80
C MET A 118 6.98 -5.54 -10.20
N ASN A 119 6.40 -6.73 -10.29
CA ASN A 119 7.06 -7.95 -9.82
C ASN A 119 8.28 -8.29 -10.67
N LEU A 120 8.24 -8.09 -11.98
CA LEU A 120 9.38 -8.35 -12.87
C LEU A 120 10.43 -7.22 -12.81
N GLU A 121 10.00 -5.99 -13.05
CA GLU A 121 10.87 -4.84 -13.36
C GLU A 121 11.03 -3.88 -12.19
N GLY A 122 10.22 -4.03 -11.14
CA GLY A 122 10.28 -3.19 -9.95
C GLY A 122 9.83 -1.78 -10.31
N ALA A 123 10.72 -0.81 -10.12
CA ALA A 123 10.43 0.58 -10.46
C ALA A 123 10.38 0.84 -11.98
N GLY A 124 11.01 -0.01 -12.80
CA GLY A 124 10.98 0.13 -14.27
C GLY A 124 9.59 -0.09 -14.87
N ALA A 125 8.67 -0.74 -14.14
CA ALA A 125 7.31 -1.02 -14.55
C ALA A 125 6.45 0.24 -14.79
N LEU A 126 6.74 1.31 -14.06
CA LEU A 126 6.03 2.59 -14.13
C LEU A 126 6.93 3.62 -14.81
N ASN A 127 7.27 3.35 -16.07
CA ASN A 127 8.07 4.25 -16.87
C ASN A 127 7.32 5.55 -17.21
N ASP A 128 8.05 6.51 -17.76
CA ASP A 128 7.52 7.86 -17.98
C ASP A 128 6.33 7.88 -18.95
N THR A 129 6.33 7.02 -19.96
CA THR A 129 5.23 6.90 -20.94
C THR A 129 3.94 6.39 -20.28
N ILE A 130 4.00 5.35 -19.45
CA ILE A 130 2.81 4.82 -18.77
C ILE A 130 2.28 5.83 -17.74
N VAL A 131 3.17 6.47 -16.96
CA VAL A 131 2.76 7.47 -15.97
C VAL A 131 2.11 8.67 -16.64
N HIS A 132 2.71 9.17 -17.73
CA HIS A 132 2.16 10.31 -18.48
C HIS A 132 0.82 9.96 -19.13
N TRP A 133 0.69 8.76 -19.71
CA TRP A 133 -0.60 8.28 -20.22
C TRP A 133 -1.67 8.19 -19.12
N LEU A 134 -1.35 7.62 -17.96
CA LEU A 134 -2.28 7.55 -16.83
C LEU A 134 -2.67 8.93 -16.29
N ASP A 135 -1.74 9.89 -16.28
CA ASP A 135 -2.03 11.29 -15.98
C ASP A 135 -3.00 11.90 -17.02
N SER A 136 -2.82 11.59 -18.30
CA SER A 136 -3.69 12.08 -19.40
C SER A 136 -5.14 11.60 -19.33
N LEU A 137 -5.43 10.52 -18.59
CA LEU A 137 -6.80 10.05 -18.38
C LEU A 137 -7.69 11.13 -17.72
N GLN A 138 -7.09 12.14 -17.08
CA GLN A 138 -7.80 13.34 -16.62
C GLN A 138 -8.64 14.03 -17.71
N ASP A 139 -8.23 13.95 -18.98
CA ASP A 139 -8.95 14.56 -20.10
C ASP A 139 -10.29 13.86 -20.34
N CYS A 140 -10.43 12.62 -19.86
CA CYS A 140 -11.63 11.81 -19.99
C CYS A 140 -12.67 12.11 -18.91
N ARG A 141 -12.41 13.03 -17.97
CA ARG A 141 -13.36 13.39 -16.91
C ARG A 141 -14.67 13.97 -17.42
N GLY A 142 -14.65 14.54 -18.62
CA GLY A 142 -15.83 15.04 -19.31
C GLY A 142 -16.68 13.97 -20.01
N TRP A 143 -16.29 12.70 -19.92
CA TRP A 143 -17.00 11.59 -20.55
C TRP A 143 -18.31 11.27 -19.81
N SER A 144 -19.34 10.88 -20.57
CA SER A 144 -20.59 10.38 -20.03
C SER A 144 -21.16 9.32 -20.96
N GLY A 145 -21.88 8.33 -20.42
CA GLY A 145 -22.54 7.30 -21.22
C GLY A 145 -23.54 7.88 -22.23
N SER A 146 -24.11 9.05 -21.94
CA SER A 146 -24.99 9.79 -22.85
C SER A 146 -24.27 10.56 -23.97
N GLY A 147 -22.95 10.42 -24.12
CA GLY A 147 -22.13 11.19 -25.07
C GLY A 147 -22.27 10.79 -26.54
N GLY A 148 -23.05 9.75 -26.86
CA GLY A 148 -23.25 9.29 -28.24
C GLY A 148 -21.94 8.78 -28.88
N ARG A 149 -21.64 9.22 -30.11
CA ARG A 149 -20.47 8.74 -30.87
C ARG A 149 -19.13 9.03 -30.20
N SER A 150 -18.95 10.23 -29.63
CA SER A 150 -17.70 10.59 -28.94
C SER A 150 -17.51 9.79 -27.65
N GLY A 151 -18.60 9.45 -26.96
CA GLY A 151 -18.57 8.54 -25.82
C GLY A 151 -18.11 7.14 -26.22
N ARG A 152 -18.66 6.60 -27.32
CA ARG A 152 -18.31 5.27 -27.83
C ARG A 152 -16.85 5.17 -28.27
N ALA A 153 -16.33 6.18 -28.96
CA ALA A 153 -14.94 6.19 -29.43
C ALA A 153 -13.92 6.00 -28.29
N LEU A 154 -14.17 6.58 -27.11
CA LEU A 154 -13.30 6.39 -25.95
C LEU A 154 -13.36 4.95 -25.42
N LEU A 155 -14.55 4.33 -25.41
CA LEU A 155 -14.70 2.95 -25.00
C LEU A 155 -13.99 2.02 -25.98
N ASP A 156 -14.11 2.25 -27.29
CA ASP A 156 -13.41 1.48 -28.33
C ASP A 156 -11.87 1.60 -28.17
N GLN A 157 -11.36 2.77 -27.75
CA GLN A 157 -9.94 2.93 -27.39
C GLN A 157 -9.55 2.12 -26.15
N LEU A 158 -10.38 2.07 -25.11
CA LEU A 158 -10.14 1.22 -23.93
C LEU A 158 -10.26 -0.28 -24.25
N ASP A 159 -11.05 -0.65 -25.24
CA ASP A 159 -11.11 -2.02 -25.73
C ASP A 159 -9.81 -2.38 -26.49
N SER A 160 -9.20 -1.43 -27.21
CA SER A 160 -7.85 -1.58 -27.78
C SER A 160 -6.76 -1.77 -26.71
N LEU A 161 -6.87 -1.08 -25.57
CA LEU A 161 -5.99 -1.31 -24.41
C LEU A 161 -6.08 -2.76 -23.90
N THR A 162 -7.29 -3.34 -23.90
CA THR A 162 -7.51 -4.73 -23.52
C THR A 162 -6.68 -5.69 -24.37
N ILE A 163 -6.62 -5.43 -25.68
CA ILE A 163 -5.83 -6.20 -26.63
C ILE A 163 -4.34 -5.99 -26.38
N ALA A 164 -3.89 -4.73 -26.22
CA ALA A 164 -2.48 -4.40 -25.99
C ALA A 164 -1.92 -5.09 -24.74
N VAL A 165 -2.64 -5.02 -23.62
CA VAL A 165 -2.22 -5.67 -22.36
C VAL A 165 -2.24 -7.19 -22.48
N SER A 166 -3.20 -7.78 -23.19
CA SER A 166 -3.21 -9.22 -23.46
C SER A 166 -1.96 -9.63 -24.26
N GLY A 167 -1.62 -8.87 -25.31
CA GLY A 167 -0.39 -9.07 -26.08
C GLY A 167 0.89 -8.97 -25.24
N CYS A 168 0.92 -8.09 -24.23
CA CYS A 168 2.00 -8.07 -23.25
C CYS A 168 2.02 -9.35 -22.40
N PHE A 169 0.87 -9.79 -21.89
CA PHE A 169 0.76 -11.04 -21.14
C PHE A 169 1.08 -12.29 -21.97
N ASP A 170 1.04 -12.25 -23.29
CA ASP A 170 1.42 -13.39 -24.15
C ASP A 170 2.91 -13.35 -24.51
N SER A 171 3.43 -12.19 -24.90
CA SER A 171 4.83 -12.04 -25.32
C SER A 171 5.83 -11.87 -24.17
N GLY A 172 5.39 -11.33 -23.03
CA GLY A 172 6.26 -10.88 -21.93
C GLY A 172 6.83 -9.47 -22.15
N ASP A 173 6.66 -8.90 -23.34
CA ASP A 173 7.15 -7.58 -23.72
C ASP A 173 6.14 -6.47 -23.37
N VAL A 174 6.63 -5.29 -23.01
CA VAL A 174 5.82 -4.10 -22.72
C VAL A 174 5.49 -3.29 -23.98
N GLY A 175 6.17 -3.56 -25.10
CA GLY A 175 6.05 -2.86 -26.38
C GLY A 175 4.60 -2.53 -26.81
N PRO A 176 3.66 -3.50 -26.83
CA PRO A 176 2.27 -3.24 -27.22
C PRO A 176 1.58 -2.16 -26.38
N VAL A 177 1.78 -2.14 -25.06
CA VAL A 177 1.20 -1.13 -24.17
C VAL A 177 1.89 0.23 -24.34
N ILE A 178 3.22 0.25 -24.56
CA ILE A 178 3.93 1.50 -24.81
C ILE A 178 3.47 2.15 -26.11
N GLU A 179 3.25 1.35 -27.15
CA GLU A 179 2.71 1.85 -28.43
C GLU A 179 1.28 2.37 -28.26
N PHE A 180 0.44 1.64 -27.53
CA PHE A 180 -0.89 2.11 -27.18
C PHE A 180 -0.87 3.46 -26.46
N CYS A 181 0.00 3.63 -25.46
CA CYS A 181 0.12 4.89 -24.71
C CYS A 181 0.52 6.06 -25.62
N ARG A 182 1.48 5.84 -26.55
CA ARG A 182 1.89 6.88 -27.51
C ARG A 182 0.76 7.26 -28.46
N GLN A 183 0.09 6.26 -29.03
CA GLN A 183 -1.05 6.49 -29.93
C GLN A 183 -2.17 7.24 -29.22
N TRP A 184 -2.45 6.90 -27.96
CA TRP A 184 -3.45 7.59 -27.15
C TRP A 184 -3.14 9.09 -26.99
N GLU A 185 -1.90 9.43 -26.68
CA GLU A 185 -1.46 10.82 -26.51
C GLU A 185 -1.57 11.63 -27.80
N GLU A 186 -1.16 11.04 -28.92
CA GLU A 186 -1.34 11.66 -30.24
C GLU A 186 -2.81 11.91 -30.57
N ASP A 187 -3.67 10.92 -30.32
CA ASP A 187 -5.10 11.03 -30.53
C ASP A 187 -5.74 12.04 -29.58
N ALA A 188 -5.27 12.12 -28.33
CA ALA A 188 -5.70 13.13 -27.36
C ALA A 188 -5.36 14.54 -27.83
N GLY A 189 -4.13 14.76 -28.30
CA GLY A 189 -3.72 16.05 -28.85
C GLY A 189 -4.56 16.47 -30.05
N LYS A 190 -4.83 15.55 -30.99
CA LYS A 190 -5.71 15.82 -32.15
C LYS A 190 -7.14 16.13 -31.70
N ARG A 191 -7.68 15.38 -30.75
CA ARG A 191 -9.03 15.60 -30.19
C ARG A 191 -9.13 16.97 -29.52
N GLU A 192 -8.16 17.36 -28.70
CA GLU A 192 -8.21 18.64 -28.00
C GLU A 192 -8.12 19.83 -28.96
N GLN A 193 -7.27 19.77 -29.98
CA GLN A 193 -7.23 20.80 -31.02
C GLN A 193 -8.56 20.93 -31.78
N GLN A 194 -9.25 19.81 -32.05
CA GLN A 194 -10.57 19.82 -32.69
C GLN A 194 -11.64 20.39 -31.76
N ASN A 195 -11.63 19.97 -30.49
CA ASN A 195 -12.56 20.44 -29.46
C ASN A 195 -12.44 21.95 -29.25
N GLU A 196 -11.22 22.48 -29.20
CA GLU A 196 -10.99 23.92 -28.99
C GLU A 196 -11.58 24.76 -30.13
N ARG A 197 -11.32 24.35 -31.39
CA ARG A 197 -11.92 25.00 -32.57
C ARG A 197 -13.45 24.89 -32.60
N LEU A 198 -14.01 23.81 -32.09
CA LEU A 198 -15.46 23.65 -31.98
C LEU A 198 -16.03 24.57 -30.90
N ARG A 199 -15.39 24.61 -29.72
CA ARG A 199 -15.77 25.47 -28.58
C ARG A 199 -15.72 26.94 -28.95
N GLN A 200 -14.68 27.39 -29.64
CA GLN A 200 -14.56 28.78 -30.07
C GLN A 200 -15.72 29.19 -31.00
N ARG A 201 -15.99 28.39 -32.04
CA ARG A 201 -17.12 28.65 -32.96
C ARG A 201 -18.47 28.60 -32.25
N LEU A 202 -18.64 27.67 -31.31
CA LEU A 202 -19.83 27.57 -30.49
C LEU A 202 -20.01 28.84 -29.65
N LEU A 203 -18.95 29.33 -29.00
CA LEU A 203 -19.01 30.53 -28.17
C LEU A 203 -19.44 31.75 -28.99
N GLU A 204 -18.82 31.98 -30.14
CA GLU A 204 -19.15 33.09 -31.04
C GLU A 204 -20.63 33.04 -31.47
N THR A 205 -21.10 31.84 -31.86
CA THR A 205 -22.49 31.62 -32.26
C THR A 205 -23.46 31.90 -31.11
N GLU A 206 -23.18 31.40 -29.91
CA GLU A 206 -24.05 31.56 -28.76
C GLU A 206 -24.01 32.97 -28.18
N GLN A 207 -22.88 33.68 -28.27
CA GLN A 207 -22.78 35.10 -27.91
C GLN A 207 -23.65 35.97 -28.83
N GLY A 208 -23.57 35.75 -30.15
CA GLY A 208 -24.44 36.43 -31.11
C GLY A 208 -25.92 36.16 -30.84
N ALA A 209 -26.27 34.89 -30.60
CA ALA A 209 -27.64 34.50 -30.25
C ALA A 209 -28.10 35.09 -28.91
N ALA A 210 -27.24 35.15 -27.90
CA ALA A 210 -27.55 35.75 -26.60
C ALA A 210 -27.81 37.25 -26.71
N ARG A 211 -26.99 37.98 -27.48
CA ARG A 211 -27.21 39.40 -27.75
C ARG A 211 -28.57 39.65 -28.42
N GLN A 212 -28.98 38.75 -29.32
CA GLN A 212 -30.26 38.85 -30.01
C GLN A 212 -31.42 38.56 -29.07
N ARG A 213 -31.29 37.52 -28.22
CA ARG A 213 -32.27 37.22 -27.18
C ARG A 213 -32.43 38.39 -26.22
N LYS A 214 -31.35 39.00 -25.75
CA LYS A 214 -31.38 40.18 -24.90
C LYS A 214 -32.14 41.33 -25.56
N SER A 215 -31.82 41.67 -26.80
CA SER A 215 -32.49 42.78 -27.48
C SER A 215 -33.98 42.54 -27.66
N GLU A 216 -34.38 41.31 -27.98
CA GLU A 216 -35.78 40.93 -28.04
C GLU A 216 -36.48 40.99 -26.68
N GLN A 217 -35.90 40.37 -25.65
CA GLN A 217 -36.54 40.28 -24.33
C GLN A 217 -36.63 41.64 -23.62
N THR A 218 -35.59 42.47 -23.72
CA THR A 218 -35.62 43.85 -23.18
C THR A 218 -36.67 44.71 -23.89
N ALA A 219 -36.79 44.60 -25.23
CA ALA A 219 -37.84 45.28 -25.97
C ALA A 219 -39.24 44.77 -25.59
N ARG A 220 -39.40 43.45 -25.42
CA ARG A 220 -40.66 42.83 -24.98
C ARG A 220 -41.05 43.31 -23.60
N ALA A 221 -40.09 43.41 -22.68
CA ALA A 221 -40.32 43.89 -21.34
C ALA A 221 -40.75 45.37 -21.31
N LEU A 222 -40.14 46.21 -22.14
CA LEU A 222 -40.51 47.63 -22.25
C LEU A 222 -41.93 47.79 -22.79
N VAL A 223 -42.22 47.15 -23.93
CA VAL A 223 -43.55 47.20 -24.57
C VAL A 223 -44.62 46.57 -23.69
N GLY A 224 -44.33 45.39 -23.12
CA GLY A 224 -45.21 44.70 -22.18
C GLY A 224 -45.58 45.56 -20.99
N ARG A 225 -44.59 46.19 -20.34
CA ARG A 225 -44.83 47.12 -19.22
C ARG A 225 -45.68 48.32 -19.63
N ALA A 226 -45.43 48.90 -20.80
CA ALA A 226 -46.16 50.07 -21.28
C ALA A 226 -47.63 49.76 -21.61
N LEU A 227 -47.90 48.57 -22.15
CA LEU A 227 -49.24 48.16 -22.61
C LEU A 227 -50.04 47.36 -21.56
N GLN A 228 -49.42 46.94 -20.46
CA GLN A 228 -50.07 46.15 -19.43
C GLN A 228 -51.33 46.85 -18.89
N ASN A 229 -52.45 46.13 -18.91
CA ASN A 229 -53.78 46.61 -18.47
C ASN A 229 -54.27 47.86 -19.22
N ARG A 230 -53.87 48.06 -20.48
CA ARG A 230 -54.28 49.19 -21.32
C ARG A 230 -55.28 48.78 -22.40
N GLN A 231 -56.15 49.72 -22.74
CA GLN A 231 -57.07 49.65 -23.87
C GLN A 231 -56.72 50.80 -24.81
N LEU A 232 -56.35 50.50 -26.06
CA LEU A 232 -55.82 51.47 -27.02
C LEU A 232 -56.54 51.34 -28.37
N PRO A 233 -56.60 52.40 -29.19
CA PRO A 233 -57.08 52.30 -30.55
C PRO A 233 -56.26 51.30 -31.37
N GLN A 234 -56.94 50.48 -32.19
CA GLN A 234 -56.30 49.42 -32.97
C GLN A 234 -55.14 49.91 -33.86
N ALA A 235 -55.23 51.14 -34.38
CA ALA A 235 -54.18 51.75 -35.19
C ALA A 235 -52.89 52.02 -34.39
N VAL A 236 -53.00 52.42 -33.13
CA VAL A 236 -51.84 52.63 -32.23
C VAL A 236 -51.20 51.29 -31.88
N VAL A 237 -52.02 50.28 -31.56
CA VAL A 237 -51.54 48.92 -31.28
C VAL A 237 -50.78 48.34 -32.47
N ARG A 238 -51.35 48.44 -33.69
CA ARG A 238 -50.68 48.00 -34.93
C ARG A 238 -49.33 48.70 -35.12
N PHE A 239 -49.30 50.03 -34.99
CA PHE A 239 -48.05 50.78 -35.12
C PHE A 239 -46.97 50.31 -34.14
N ILE A 240 -47.35 50.09 -32.87
CA ILE A 240 -46.42 49.66 -31.83
C ILE A 240 -45.81 48.30 -32.18
N PHE A 241 -46.61 47.32 -32.60
CA PHE A 241 -46.11 45.98 -32.91
C PHE A 241 -45.42 45.87 -34.28
N ASP A 242 -45.94 46.54 -35.31
CA ASP A 242 -45.48 46.42 -36.69
C ASP A 242 -44.21 47.26 -36.94
N HIS A 243 -44.05 48.38 -36.23
CA HIS A 243 -42.94 49.32 -36.44
C HIS A 243 -42.12 49.55 -35.17
N TRP A 244 -42.77 50.05 -34.11
CA TRP A 244 -42.05 50.58 -32.95
C TRP A 244 -41.28 49.51 -32.18
N PHE A 245 -41.85 48.32 -32.05
CA PHE A 245 -41.22 47.18 -31.40
C PHE A 245 -39.94 46.73 -32.11
N ALA A 246 -39.94 46.73 -33.46
CA ALA A 246 -38.76 46.42 -34.24
C ALA A 246 -37.65 47.48 -34.06
N LEU A 247 -38.03 48.76 -34.04
CA LEU A 247 -37.11 49.87 -33.76
C LEU A 247 -36.47 49.74 -32.38
N ILE A 248 -37.27 49.49 -31.32
CA ILE A 248 -36.76 49.31 -29.95
C ILE A 248 -35.77 48.15 -29.89
N LYS A 249 -36.09 47.00 -30.51
CA LYS A 249 -35.15 45.86 -30.59
C LYS A 249 -33.82 46.25 -31.24
N GLN A 250 -33.87 47.03 -32.31
CA GLN A 250 -32.67 47.48 -33.02
C GLN A 250 -31.83 48.46 -32.18
N ILE A 251 -32.48 49.38 -31.45
CA ILE A 251 -31.80 50.27 -30.51
C ILE A 251 -31.05 49.46 -29.46
N VAL A 252 -31.72 48.52 -28.79
CA VAL A 252 -31.08 47.68 -27.76
C VAL A 252 -29.92 46.87 -28.36
N TRP A 253 -30.07 46.38 -29.60
CA TRP A 253 -28.99 45.67 -30.28
C TRP A 253 -27.77 46.54 -30.58
N GLN A 254 -27.98 47.79 -31.03
CA GLN A 254 -26.90 48.69 -31.45
C GLN A 254 -26.19 49.38 -30.29
N GLU A 255 -26.94 49.98 -29.35
CA GLU A 255 -26.41 50.84 -28.28
C GLU A 255 -26.79 50.40 -26.86
N GLY A 256 -27.66 49.40 -26.69
CA GLY A 256 -28.13 48.95 -25.38
C GLY A 256 -29.20 49.85 -24.78
N THR A 257 -29.29 49.91 -23.45
CA THR A 257 -30.34 50.63 -22.69
C THR A 257 -29.89 51.97 -22.09
N GLU A 258 -28.62 52.33 -22.24
CA GLU A 258 -28.07 53.58 -21.67
C GLU A 258 -28.10 54.77 -22.66
N GLY A 259 -28.32 54.46 -23.95
CA GLY A 259 -28.26 55.44 -25.04
C GLY A 259 -29.43 56.44 -25.07
N ASP A 260 -29.21 57.55 -25.77
CA ASP A 260 -30.24 58.58 -25.98
C ASP A 260 -31.41 58.06 -26.81
N ASN A 261 -31.17 57.20 -27.82
CA ASN A 261 -32.25 56.69 -28.65
C ASN A 261 -33.16 55.78 -27.84
N TRP A 262 -32.62 54.96 -26.94
CA TRP A 262 -33.43 54.18 -26.00
C TRP A 262 -34.32 55.06 -25.12
N ARG A 263 -33.76 56.13 -24.52
CA ARG A 263 -34.53 57.07 -23.69
C ARG A 263 -35.64 57.75 -24.47
N HIS A 264 -35.34 58.25 -25.67
CA HIS A 264 -36.35 58.88 -26.54
C HIS A 264 -37.39 57.88 -27.02
N ALA A 265 -36.99 56.69 -27.47
CA ALA A 265 -37.92 55.67 -27.96
C ALA A 265 -38.86 55.17 -26.87
N SER A 266 -38.33 54.97 -25.65
CA SER A 266 -39.11 54.62 -24.46
C SER A 266 -40.11 55.72 -24.11
N LYS A 267 -39.69 57.00 -24.17
CA LYS A 267 -40.57 58.12 -23.86
C LYS A 267 -41.69 58.29 -24.87
N LEU A 268 -41.39 58.13 -26.16
CA LEU A 268 -42.39 58.19 -27.22
C LEU A 268 -43.36 57.01 -27.16
N LEU A 269 -42.92 55.82 -26.75
CA LEU A 269 -43.83 54.71 -26.45
C LEU A 269 -44.81 55.09 -25.32
N GLU A 270 -44.33 55.67 -24.22
CA GLU A 270 -45.21 56.15 -23.15
C GLU A 270 -46.21 57.20 -23.67
N TRP A 271 -45.77 58.11 -24.55
CA TRP A 271 -46.65 59.10 -25.16
C TRP A 271 -47.70 58.48 -26.06
N LEU A 272 -47.33 57.54 -26.93
CA LEU A 272 -48.26 56.80 -27.78
C LEU A 272 -49.35 56.11 -26.94
N VAL A 273 -48.96 55.47 -25.84
CA VAL A 273 -49.91 54.86 -24.90
C VAL A 273 -50.79 55.93 -24.23
N TRP A 274 -50.20 57.03 -23.75
CA TRP A 274 -50.93 58.11 -23.09
C TRP A 274 -51.96 58.78 -24.01
N ILE A 275 -51.60 59.03 -25.27
CA ILE A 275 -52.49 59.55 -26.31
C ILE A 275 -53.62 58.56 -26.60
N GLY A 276 -53.28 57.28 -26.78
CA GLY A 276 -54.24 56.26 -27.15
C GLY A 276 -55.27 55.98 -26.06
N ASP A 277 -54.86 55.99 -24.79
CA ASP A 277 -55.70 55.65 -23.64
C ASP A 277 -56.46 56.90 -23.11
N PRO A 278 -57.79 57.01 -23.31
CA PRO A 278 -58.56 58.16 -22.83
C PRO A 278 -58.56 58.32 -21.31
N ALA A 279 -58.45 57.21 -20.56
CA ALA A 279 -58.39 57.26 -19.12
C ALA A 279 -57.14 58.00 -18.60
N LEU A 280 -56.09 58.08 -19.42
CA LEU A 280 -54.85 58.80 -19.12
C LEU A 280 -54.82 60.24 -19.63
N SER A 281 -55.32 60.49 -20.84
CA SER A 281 -55.13 61.77 -21.55
C SER A 281 -56.27 62.78 -21.39
N ASP A 282 -57.51 62.34 -21.16
CA ASP A 282 -58.67 63.25 -21.19
C ASP A 282 -58.67 64.29 -20.06
N LYS A 283 -57.89 64.05 -19.00
CA LYS A 283 -57.72 64.98 -17.87
C LYS A 283 -56.89 66.23 -18.23
N ASP A 284 -56.14 66.20 -19.33
CA ASP A 284 -55.22 67.28 -19.73
C ASP A 284 -55.25 67.50 -21.25
N ARG A 285 -56.33 68.13 -21.72
CA ARG A 285 -56.57 68.36 -23.16
C ARG A 285 -55.53 69.29 -23.79
N ASN A 286 -55.03 70.29 -23.05
CA ASN A 286 -53.99 71.19 -23.54
C ASN A 286 -52.69 70.44 -23.84
N ARG A 287 -52.27 69.56 -22.92
CA ARG A 287 -51.11 68.69 -23.16
C ARG A 287 -51.36 67.71 -24.29
N LEU A 288 -52.59 67.22 -24.47
CA LEU A 288 -52.93 66.34 -25.60
C LEU A 288 -52.71 67.02 -26.95
N TYR A 289 -53.09 68.30 -27.07
CA TYR A 289 -52.77 69.10 -28.27
C TYR A 289 -51.26 69.21 -28.48
N THR A 290 -50.50 69.67 -27.48
CA THR A 290 -49.06 69.91 -27.62
C THR A 290 -48.27 68.62 -27.92
N VAL A 291 -48.57 67.53 -27.22
CA VAL A 291 -47.90 66.24 -27.48
C VAL A 291 -48.33 65.69 -28.83
N GLY A 292 -49.61 65.84 -29.20
CA GLY A 292 -50.12 65.28 -30.44
C GLY A 292 -49.64 65.97 -31.70
N GLU A 293 -49.43 67.30 -31.64
CA GLU A 293 -48.80 68.06 -32.73
C GLU A 293 -47.36 67.56 -33.00
N GLN A 294 -46.60 67.25 -31.96
CA GLN A 294 -45.16 66.98 -32.08
C GLN A 294 -44.81 65.48 -32.21
N ILE A 295 -45.73 64.56 -31.93
CA ILE A 295 -45.36 63.15 -31.80
C ILE A 295 -44.93 62.52 -33.13
N GLY A 296 -45.56 62.89 -34.25
CA GLY A 296 -45.23 62.36 -35.57
C GLY A 296 -43.79 62.69 -35.95
N ASP A 297 -43.41 63.97 -35.83
CA ASP A 297 -42.06 64.45 -36.13
C ASP A 297 -41.01 63.80 -35.23
N ARG A 298 -41.31 63.67 -33.93
CA ARG A 298 -40.39 63.03 -32.98
C ARG A 298 -40.22 61.52 -33.23
N ILE A 299 -41.29 60.83 -33.63
CA ILE A 299 -41.23 59.42 -34.04
C ILE A 299 -40.34 59.27 -35.28
N SER A 300 -40.57 60.09 -36.30
CA SER A 300 -39.77 60.10 -37.52
C SER A 300 -38.30 60.42 -37.26
N ASP A 301 -38.02 61.38 -36.36
CA ASP A 301 -36.65 61.75 -35.98
C ASP A 301 -35.90 60.59 -35.31
N VAL A 302 -36.50 59.90 -34.33
CA VAL A 302 -35.87 58.72 -33.70
C VAL A 302 -35.74 57.56 -34.70
N TRP A 303 -36.76 57.31 -35.53
CA TRP A 303 -36.71 56.27 -36.56
C TRP A 303 -35.55 56.49 -37.54
N ASN A 304 -35.41 57.71 -38.05
CA ASN A 304 -34.39 58.07 -39.03
C ASN A 304 -32.98 57.94 -38.45
N ARG A 305 -32.79 58.35 -37.20
CA ARG A 305 -31.49 58.22 -36.50
C ARG A 305 -31.03 56.77 -36.39
N VAL A 306 -31.93 55.82 -36.16
CA VAL A 306 -31.60 54.41 -35.92
C VAL A 306 -31.55 53.57 -37.21
N ASN A 307 -32.48 53.82 -38.15
CA ASN A 307 -32.63 53.02 -39.36
C ASN A 307 -31.93 53.63 -40.59
N GLY A 308 -31.54 54.91 -40.54
CA GLY A 308 -30.91 55.63 -41.66
C GLY A 308 -31.81 55.83 -42.88
N LYS A 309 -33.10 55.45 -42.79
CA LYS A 309 -34.12 55.61 -43.83
C LYS A 309 -35.40 56.20 -43.25
N PRO A 310 -36.12 57.05 -44.01
CA PRO A 310 -37.41 57.59 -43.60
C PRO A 310 -38.41 56.48 -43.27
N LEU A 311 -39.23 56.73 -42.24
CA LEU A 311 -40.44 55.94 -41.99
C LEU A 311 -41.43 56.20 -43.13
N ASP A 312 -42.13 55.16 -43.58
CA ASP A 312 -43.17 55.32 -44.60
C ASP A 312 -44.33 56.18 -44.05
N ASP A 313 -44.77 57.16 -44.84
CA ASP A 313 -45.85 58.08 -44.46
C ASP A 313 -47.15 57.31 -44.13
N SER A 314 -47.37 56.18 -44.79
CA SER A 314 -48.53 55.31 -44.53
C SER A 314 -48.55 54.73 -43.11
N ALA A 315 -47.37 54.56 -42.48
CA ALA A 315 -47.25 54.00 -41.14
C ALA A 315 -47.79 54.93 -40.05
N LEU A 316 -47.72 56.26 -40.26
CA LEU A 316 -48.21 57.26 -39.30
C LEU A 316 -49.68 57.65 -39.53
N GLN A 317 -50.25 57.37 -40.70
CA GLN A 317 -51.62 57.76 -41.06
C GLN A 317 -52.66 57.28 -40.04
N GLY A 318 -52.50 56.06 -39.52
CA GLY A 318 -53.37 55.50 -38.48
C GLY A 318 -53.31 56.27 -37.16
N ILE A 319 -52.09 56.65 -36.74
CA ILE A 319 -51.88 57.46 -35.52
C ILE A 319 -52.47 58.87 -35.72
N GLN A 320 -52.22 59.50 -36.87
CA GLN A 320 -52.75 60.82 -37.19
C GLN A 320 -54.29 60.83 -37.19
N SER A 321 -54.92 59.78 -37.72
CA SER A 321 -56.37 59.64 -37.71
C SER A 321 -56.94 59.52 -36.29
N VAL A 322 -56.30 58.70 -35.44
CA VAL A 322 -56.63 58.61 -34.01
C VAL A 322 -56.48 59.97 -33.32
N MET A 323 -55.39 60.69 -33.61
CA MET A 323 -55.16 62.02 -33.04
C MET A 323 -56.25 63.02 -33.41
N VAL A 324 -56.61 63.12 -34.68
CA VAL A 324 -57.65 64.04 -35.15
C VAL A 324 -58.98 63.74 -34.45
N ALA A 325 -59.37 62.46 -34.33
CA ALA A 325 -60.57 62.06 -33.60
C ALA A 325 -60.50 62.46 -32.12
N ARG A 326 -59.38 62.16 -31.43
CA ARG A 326 -59.18 62.52 -30.02
C ARG A 326 -59.21 64.03 -29.78
N LEU A 327 -58.60 64.84 -30.66
CA LEU A 327 -58.62 66.31 -30.54
C LEU A 327 -60.02 66.90 -30.77
N ARG A 328 -60.87 66.25 -31.57
CA ARG A 328 -62.29 66.58 -31.72
C ARG A 328 -63.14 66.20 -30.50
N GLY A 329 -62.58 65.44 -29.56
CA GLY A 329 -63.29 64.92 -28.38
C GLY A 329 -64.01 63.59 -28.65
N GLU A 330 -63.72 62.93 -29.77
CA GLU A 330 -64.22 61.59 -30.07
C GLU A 330 -63.32 60.54 -29.39
N THR A 331 -63.87 59.40 -29.01
CA THR A 331 -63.09 58.25 -28.51
C THR A 331 -63.16 57.12 -29.53
N PRO A 332 -62.06 56.83 -30.26
CA PRO A 332 -62.01 55.70 -31.18
C PRO A 332 -62.26 54.37 -30.48
N GLU A 333 -62.69 53.35 -31.22
CA GLU A 333 -62.87 52.00 -30.70
C GLU A 333 -61.56 51.49 -30.08
N LEU A 334 -61.66 51.05 -28.82
CA LEU A 334 -60.52 50.58 -28.03
C LEU A 334 -60.47 49.06 -28.04
N VAL A 335 -59.27 48.53 -28.19
CA VAL A 335 -58.97 47.10 -28.09
C VAL A 335 -57.93 46.87 -26.99
N SER A 336 -57.84 45.63 -26.49
CA SER A 336 -56.78 45.26 -25.55
C SER A 336 -55.43 45.55 -26.19
N ALA A 337 -54.60 46.33 -25.50
CA ALA A 337 -53.30 46.76 -26.03
C ALA A 337 -52.32 45.58 -26.15
N LEU A 338 -52.44 44.59 -25.26
CA LEU A 338 -51.70 43.33 -25.37
C LEU A 338 -52.58 42.25 -26.04
N PRO A 339 -51.99 41.45 -26.94
CA PRO A 339 -52.66 40.27 -27.49
C PRO A 339 -53.12 39.30 -26.40
N GLU A 340 -54.29 38.69 -26.57
CA GLU A 340 -54.80 37.69 -25.62
C GLU A 340 -53.99 36.37 -25.67
N GLY A 341 -53.86 35.72 -24.51
CA GLY A 341 -53.11 34.47 -24.33
C GLY A 341 -51.59 34.63 -24.40
N ASP A 342 -50.87 33.52 -24.61
CA ASP A 342 -49.39 33.48 -24.63
C ASP A 342 -48.74 34.07 -25.91
N ARG A 343 -49.51 34.80 -26.74
CA ARG A 343 -49.02 35.38 -28.00
C ARG A 343 -47.94 36.44 -27.79
N PHE A 344 -47.91 37.08 -26.62
CA PHE A 344 -46.87 38.04 -26.24
C PHE A 344 -46.45 37.86 -24.78
N SER A 345 -45.57 36.88 -24.53
CA SER A 345 -44.90 36.74 -23.24
C SER A 345 -43.82 37.81 -23.07
N TRP A 346 -43.76 38.40 -21.87
CA TRP A 346 -42.75 39.35 -21.45
C TRP A 346 -42.45 39.18 -19.95
N ASP A 347 -41.23 39.53 -19.54
CA ASP A 347 -40.80 39.50 -18.14
C ASP A 347 -40.16 40.86 -17.78
N PRO A 348 -40.68 41.60 -16.77
CA PRO A 348 -40.13 42.90 -16.37
C PRO A 348 -38.67 42.84 -15.91
N SER A 349 -38.16 41.67 -15.50
CA SER A 349 -36.78 41.52 -15.01
C SER A 349 -35.73 41.95 -16.05
N TRP A 350 -36.05 41.88 -17.34
CA TRP A 350 -35.17 42.31 -18.44
C TRP A 350 -34.95 43.83 -18.54
N LEU A 351 -35.74 44.64 -17.81
CA LEU A 351 -35.54 46.09 -17.70
C LEU A 351 -34.56 46.46 -16.59
N SER A 352 -34.39 45.59 -15.60
CA SER A 352 -33.44 45.73 -14.49
C SER A 352 -32.40 44.62 -14.52
N PHE A 353 -32.05 44.15 -15.71
CA PHE A 353 -31.17 43.03 -15.93
C PHE A 353 -29.76 43.35 -15.44
N SER A 354 -29.23 42.53 -14.53
CA SER A 354 -27.88 42.66 -14.00
C SER A 354 -27.13 41.33 -14.10
N ALA A 355 -25.86 41.40 -14.48
CA ALA A 355 -24.98 40.24 -14.45
C ALA A 355 -24.74 39.78 -13.00
N PRO A 356 -24.57 38.46 -12.76
CA PRO A 356 -24.15 37.97 -11.46
C PRO A 356 -22.75 38.51 -11.11
N PRO A 357 -22.42 38.67 -9.81
CA PRO A 357 -21.11 39.15 -9.39
C PRO A 357 -19.99 38.25 -9.90
N GLU A 358 -18.92 38.84 -10.42
CA GLU A 358 -17.76 38.11 -10.96
C GLU A 358 -17.15 37.13 -9.92
N ALA A 359 -17.13 37.53 -8.65
CA ALA A 359 -16.65 36.72 -7.54
C ALA A 359 -17.44 35.41 -7.32
N GLU A 360 -18.71 35.34 -7.74
CA GLU A 360 -19.49 34.11 -7.68
C GLU A 360 -19.23 33.20 -8.89
N VAL A 361 -18.89 33.79 -10.04
CA VAL A 361 -18.73 33.09 -11.32
C VAL A 361 -17.32 32.53 -11.48
N GLU A 362 -16.30 33.33 -11.19
CA GLU A 362 -14.88 33.02 -11.44
C GLU A 362 -14.43 31.66 -10.86
N PRO A 363 -14.83 31.25 -9.63
CA PRO A 363 -14.43 29.97 -9.07
C PRO A 363 -15.04 28.74 -9.80
N LEU A 364 -16.16 28.96 -10.50
CA LEU A 364 -17.00 27.92 -11.10
C LEU A 364 -16.78 27.81 -12.61
N LEU A 365 -16.36 28.89 -13.27
CA LEU A 365 -16.07 28.94 -14.69
C LEU A 365 -14.93 27.97 -15.05
N GLY A 366 -15.09 27.24 -16.15
CA GLY A 366 -14.11 26.26 -16.61
C GLY A 366 -13.98 25.03 -15.70
N LYS A 367 -15.01 24.74 -14.88
CA LYS A 367 -15.05 23.54 -14.04
C LYS A 367 -16.03 22.50 -14.57
N TRP A 368 -15.78 21.26 -14.17
CA TRP A 368 -16.65 20.12 -14.42
C TRP A 368 -17.68 19.97 -13.32
N PHE A 369 -18.92 19.74 -13.73
CA PHE A 369 -20.03 19.43 -12.86
C PHE A 369 -20.62 18.06 -13.22
N VAL A 370 -21.29 17.46 -12.24
CA VAL A 370 -22.01 16.20 -12.38
C VAL A 370 -23.45 16.35 -11.94
N GLU A 371 -24.35 15.82 -12.77
CA GLU A 371 -25.76 15.61 -12.46
C GLU A 371 -26.03 14.09 -12.42
N GLY A 372 -26.86 13.63 -11.50
CA GLY A 372 -27.13 12.20 -11.31
C GLY A 372 -26.04 11.44 -10.55
N GLU A 373 -26.20 10.12 -10.41
CA GLU A 373 -25.35 9.26 -9.56
C GLU A 373 -24.99 7.94 -10.24
N GLY A 374 -23.81 7.42 -9.92
CA GLY A 374 -23.34 6.12 -10.40
C GLY A 374 -23.25 6.07 -11.93
N ALA A 375 -23.88 5.07 -12.54
CA ALA A 375 -23.88 4.90 -13.99
C ALA A 375 -24.72 5.94 -14.74
N ALA A 376 -25.62 6.64 -14.05
CA ALA A 376 -26.46 7.68 -14.63
C ALA A 376 -25.81 9.08 -14.59
N GLU A 377 -24.55 9.18 -14.15
CA GLU A 377 -23.83 10.44 -14.07
C GLU A 377 -23.70 11.11 -15.45
N ARG A 378 -24.01 12.41 -15.48
CA ARG A 378 -23.87 13.27 -16.65
C ARG A 378 -22.88 14.38 -16.34
N ARG A 379 -21.77 14.38 -17.06
CA ARG A 379 -20.70 15.38 -16.96
C ARG A 379 -21.08 16.60 -17.80
N ARG A 380 -20.98 17.77 -17.18
CA ARG A 380 -21.28 19.06 -17.79
C ARG A 380 -20.12 20.01 -17.52
N TYR A 381 -19.58 20.61 -18.57
CA TYR A 381 -18.53 21.62 -18.46
C TYR A 381 -19.15 23.01 -18.47
N PHE A 382 -18.87 23.80 -17.44
CA PHE A 382 -19.22 25.22 -17.42
C PHE A 382 -18.26 25.93 -18.38
N PHE A 383 -18.66 26.00 -19.65
CA PHE A 383 -17.79 26.50 -20.71
C PHE A 383 -17.71 28.03 -20.70
N ALA A 384 -18.85 28.70 -20.64
CA ALA A 384 -18.92 30.16 -20.62
C ALA A 384 -20.18 30.65 -19.91
N LEU A 385 -20.12 31.85 -19.35
CA LEU A 385 -21.31 32.60 -18.96
C LEU A 385 -21.61 33.60 -20.08
N LEU A 386 -22.82 33.56 -20.63
CA LEU A 386 -23.24 34.52 -21.67
C LEU A 386 -23.68 35.82 -20.97
N PRO A 387 -22.92 36.92 -21.09
CA PRO A 387 -23.14 38.12 -20.27
C PRO A 387 -24.47 38.82 -20.59
N ASP A 388 -24.95 38.68 -21.83
CA ASP A 388 -26.18 39.31 -22.29
C ASP A 388 -27.46 38.65 -21.75
N THR A 389 -27.37 37.40 -21.30
CA THR A 389 -28.55 36.62 -20.86
C THR A 389 -28.37 35.99 -19.48
N CYS A 390 -27.17 36.08 -18.90
CA CYS A 390 -26.79 35.40 -17.66
C CYS A 390 -27.04 33.89 -17.72
N GLU A 391 -26.84 33.30 -18.89
CA GLU A 391 -26.99 31.87 -19.11
C GLU A 391 -25.63 31.18 -19.07
N VAL A 392 -25.53 30.10 -18.29
CA VAL A 392 -24.42 29.18 -18.34
C VAL A 392 -24.53 28.35 -19.62
N LEU A 393 -23.51 28.43 -20.46
CA LEU A 393 -23.34 27.59 -21.64
C LEU A 393 -22.65 26.28 -21.24
N TRP A 394 -23.40 25.18 -21.35
CA TRP A 394 -22.92 23.85 -21.02
C TRP A 394 -22.37 23.14 -22.25
N THR A 395 -21.21 22.50 -22.09
CA THR A 395 -20.66 21.58 -23.10
C THR A 395 -20.30 20.22 -22.50
N ASN A 396 -20.16 19.20 -23.33
CA ASN A 396 -19.58 17.91 -22.94
C ASN A 396 -18.06 17.88 -23.12
N GLY A 397 -17.42 16.73 -22.81
CA GLY A 397 -15.99 16.50 -23.01
C GLY A 397 -15.48 16.72 -24.43
N ALA A 398 -16.35 16.63 -25.43
CA ALA A 398 -16.03 16.82 -26.84
C ALA A 398 -16.37 18.23 -27.36
N GLY A 399 -16.66 19.19 -26.48
CA GLY A 399 -17.00 20.57 -26.86
C GLY A 399 -18.39 20.76 -27.49
N VAL A 400 -19.24 19.73 -27.49
CA VAL A 400 -20.60 19.81 -28.02
C VAL A 400 -21.52 20.49 -27.01
N LYS A 401 -22.37 21.43 -27.48
CA LYS A 401 -23.39 22.10 -26.66
C LYS A 401 -24.35 21.09 -26.04
N LEU A 402 -24.49 21.15 -24.71
CA LEU A 402 -25.49 20.42 -23.95
C LEU A 402 -26.75 21.26 -23.69
N GLY A 403 -26.60 22.59 -23.64
CA GLY A 403 -27.71 23.51 -23.46
C GLY A 403 -27.30 24.80 -22.77
N LEU A 404 -28.30 25.62 -22.49
CA LEU A 404 -28.19 26.87 -21.75
C LEU A 404 -28.95 26.73 -20.44
N MET A 405 -28.45 27.35 -19.37
CA MET A 405 -29.11 27.35 -18.08
C MET A 405 -29.03 28.75 -17.46
N PRO A 406 -30.16 29.42 -17.18
CA PRO A 406 -30.13 30.70 -16.48
C PRO A 406 -29.41 30.59 -15.13
N TRP A 407 -28.63 31.62 -14.78
CA TRP A 407 -27.85 31.68 -13.54
C TRP A 407 -28.67 31.33 -12.28
N PRO A 408 -29.90 31.85 -12.06
CA PRO A 408 -30.67 31.49 -10.87
C PRO A 408 -30.99 30.01 -10.76
N ARG A 409 -31.24 29.34 -11.90
CA ARG A 409 -31.48 27.91 -11.95
C ARG A 409 -30.20 27.12 -11.68
N PHE A 410 -29.06 27.61 -12.17
CA PHE A 410 -27.76 27.04 -11.86
C PHE A 410 -27.45 27.12 -10.36
N SER A 411 -27.59 28.29 -9.73
CA SER A 411 -27.37 28.45 -8.29
C SER A 411 -28.29 27.53 -7.49
N THR A 412 -29.59 27.48 -7.81
CA THR A 412 -30.54 26.57 -7.17
C THR A 412 -30.15 25.09 -7.34
N ALA A 413 -29.67 24.70 -8.51
CA ALA A 413 -29.23 23.32 -8.77
C ALA A 413 -27.96 22.97 -7.99
N LEU A 414 -27.05 23.93 -7.80
CA LEU A 414 -25.84 23.78 -7.00
C LEU A 414 -26.18 23.67 -5.51
N ASP A 415 -27.03 24.55 -5.00
CA ASP A 415 -27.44 24.59 -3.59
C ASP A 415 -28.25 23.36 -3.17
N SER A 416 -29.12 22.86 -4.06
CA SER A 416 -29.89 21.63 -3.84
C SER A 416 -29.06 20.36 -3.96
N GLY A 417 -27.82 20.44 -4.45
CA GLY A 417 -26.97 19.28 -4.71
C GLY A 417 -27.39 18.43 -5.92
N THR A 418 -28.37 18.89 -6.71
CA THR A 418 -28.77 18.25 -7.98
C THR A 418 -27.63 18.31 -9.01
N LEU A 419 -26.89 19.42 -8.99
CA LEU A 419 -25.67 19.64 -9.75
C LEU A 419 -24.50 19.79 -8.77
N ARG A 420 -23.47 18.95 -8.91
CA ARG A 420 -22.32 18.94 -7.97
C ARG A 420 -21.02 19.23 -8.70
N LEU A 421 -20.15 20.00 -8.06
CA LEU A 421 -18.80 20.23 -8.57
C LEU A 421 -17.99 18.93 -8.52
N LEU A 422 -17.30 18.61 -9.61
CA LEU A 422 -16.38 17.48 -9.63
C LEU A 422 -15.13 17.84 -8.81
N PRO A 423 -14.65 16.96 -7.91
CA PRO A 423 -13.54 17.28 -7.00
C PRO A 423 -12.26 17.65 -7.76
N PRO A 424 -11.32 18.38 -7.14
CA PRO A 424 -10.02 18.65 -7.75
C PRO A 424 -9.30 17.33 -8.07
N LEU A 425 -8.67 17.27 -9.23
CA LEU A 425 -7.97 16.09 -9.70
C LEU A 425 -6.66 15.90 -8.92
N THR A 426 -6.34 14.64 -8.63
CA THR A 426 -4.97 14.23 -8.30
C THR A 426 -4.38 13.41 -9.46
N PRO A 427 -3.34 13.89 -10.16
CA PRO A 427 -2.68 13.11 -11.21
C PRO A 427 -2.14 11.77 -10.67
N PHE A 428 -2.11 10.75 -11.52
CA PHE A 428 -1.56 9.43 -11.20
C PHE A 428 -0.12 9.53 -10.67
N GLY A 429 0.74 10.32 -11.32
CA GLY A 429 2.12 10.53 -10.89
C GLY A 429 2.22 11.09 -9.46
N GLN A 430 1.30 11.95 -9.06
CA GLN A 430 1.21 12.47 -7.69
C GLN A 430 0.73 11.39 -6.72
N VAL A 431 -0.32 10.64 -7.08
CA VAL A 431 -0.83 9.51 -6.26
C VAL A 431 0.27 8.46 -6.04
N LEU A 432 1.03 8.14 -7.08
CA LEU A 432 2.18 7.25 -7.00
C LEU A 432 3.21 7.78 -6.01
N ALA A 433 3.62 9.04 -6.13
CA ALA A 433 4.62 9.64 -5.26
C ALA A 433 4.18 9.67 -3.80
N GLU A 434 2.93 10.08 -3.53
CA GLU A 434 2.35 10.12 -2.18
C GLU A 434 2.21 8.71 -1.57
N THR A 435 1.74 7.75 -2.36
CA THR A 435 1.57 6.36 -1.92
C THR A 435 2.92 5.74 -1.56
N ILE A 436 3.92 5.85 -2.44
CA ILE A 436 5.27 5.31 -2.18
C ILE A 436 5.94 6.03 -1.01
N THR A 437 5.74 7.34 -0.87
CA THR A 437 6.22 8.09 0.31
C THR A 437 5.61 7.52 1.59
N SER A 438 4.30 7.29 1.62
CA SER A 438 3.61 6.72 2.77
C SER A 438 4.10 5.30 3.08
N LEU A 439 4.24 4.44 2.07
CA LEU A 439 4.70 3.05 2.25
C LEU A 439 6.17 2.97 2.66
N SER A 440 7.00 3.90 2.21
CA SER A 440 8.41 3.99 2.63
C SER A 440 8.53 4.28 4.13
N VAL A 441 7.69 5.16 4.67
CA VAL A 441 7.65 5.44 6.11
C VAL A 441 7.21 4.20 6.91
N VAL A 442 6.20 3.47 6.40
CA VAL A 442 5.76 2.21 7.02
C VAL A 442 6.89 1.19 7.00
N LEU A 443 7.59 1.05 5.87
CA LEU A 443 8.74 0.17 5.74
C LEU A 443 9.85 0.53 6.73
N GLU A 444 10.24 1.80 6.83
CA GLU A 444 11.27 2.25 7.76
C GLU A 444 10.91 1.91 9.22
N ARG A 445 9.66 2.15 9.62
CA ARG A 445 9.16 1.76 10.94
C ARG A 445 9.22 0.24 11.14
N GLN A 446 8.80 -0.55 10.16
CA GLN A 446 8.83 -2.02 10.26
C GLN A 446 10.26 -2.56 10.32
N THR A 447 11.20 -1.97 9.58
CA THR A 447 12.61 -2.37 9.60
C THR A 447 13.20 -2.12 10.99
N LEU A 448 13.00 -0.93 11.57
CA LEU A 448 13.44 -0.61 12.92
C LEU A 448 12.86 -1.59 13.95
N GLN A 449 11.56 -1.87 13.88
CA GLN A 449 10.90 -2.83 14.77
C GLN A 449 11.48 -4.24 14.64
N ARG A 450 11.79 -4.70 13.42
CA ARG A 450 12.42 -6.00 13.19
C ARG A 450 13.86 -6.05 13.71
N GLU A 451 14.61 -4.96 13.56
CA GLU A 451 15.98 -4.85 14.07
C GLU A 451 16.02 -4.83 15.60
N GLU A 452 15.09 -4.14 16.25
CA GLU A 452 14.90 -4.17 17.71
C GLU A 452 14.51 -5.58 18.19
N ALA A 453 13.50 -6.19 17.58
CA ALA A 453 13.09 -7.55 17.92
C ALA A 453 14.21 -8.58 17.70
N ALA A 454 15.02 -8.44 16.63
CA ALA A 454 16.18 -9.28 16.39
C ALA A 454 17.28 -9.06 17.42
N ARG A 455 17.54 -7.82 17.85
CA ARG A 455 18.48 -7.50 18.94
C ARG A 455 18.02 -8.11 20.26
N GLU A 456 16.75 -7.95 20.62
CA GLU A 456 16.19 -8.56 21.83
C GLU A 456 16.24 -10.09 21.78
N ALA A 457 15.88 -10.71 20.65
CA ALA A 457 15.95 -12.16 20.48
C ALA A 457 17.39 -12.69 20.59
N ARG A 458 18.38 -11.96 20.06
CA ARG A 458 19.80 -12.30 20.21
C ARG A 458 20.25 -12.18 21.66
N ALA A 459 19.87 -11.10 22.36
CA ALA A 459 20.20 -10.93 23.77
C ALA A 459 19.56 -12.03 24.65
N ARG A 460 18.31 -12.40 24.38
CA ARG A 460 17.63 -13.53 25.04
C ARG A 460 18.28 -14.88 24.71
N ALA A 461 18.71 -15.09 23.47
CA ALA A 461 19.42 -16.31 23.09
C ALA A 461 20.83 -16.40 23.73
N GLU A 462 21.52 -15.26 23.88
CA GLU A 462 22.84 -15.21 24.51
C GLU A 462 22.75 -15.43 26.02
N THR A 463 21.77 -14.80 26.70
CA THR A 463 21.48 -15.06 28.12
C THR A 463 21.17 -16.53 28.36
N LEU A 464 20.26 -17.13 27.57
CA LEU A 464 19.95 -18.55 27.66
C LEU A 464 21.16 -19.46 27.38
N ARG A 465 22.05 -19.06 26.45
CA ARG A 465 23.30 -19.80 26.18
C ARG A 465 24.27 -19.74 27.36
N ARG A 466 24.39 -18.58 28.01
CA ARG A 466 25.23 -18.42 29.22
C ARG A 466 24.70 -19.26 30.37
N GLU A 467 23.39 -19.20 30.64
CA GLU A 467 22.75 -20.05 31.67
C GLU A 467 22.95 -21.55 31.38
N LYS A 468 22.80 -21.99 30.12
CA LYS A 468 23.07 -23.38 29.74
C LYS A 468 24.54 -23.78 29.91
N ALA A 469 25.47 -22.90 29.55
CA ALA A 469 26.90 -23.15 29.70
C ALA A 469 27.32 -23.22 31.17
N GLU A 470 26.81 -22.32 32.03
CA GLU A 470 27.02 -22.36 33.48
C GLU A 470 26.45 -23.63 34.10
N ALA A 471 25.23 -24.03 33.72
CA ALA A 471 24.62 -25.27 34.18
C ALA A 471 25.36 -26.54 33.68
N GLU A 472 25.95 -26.48 32.48
CA GLU A 472 26.78 -27.57 31.95
C GLU A 472 28.13 -27.64 32.65
N GLN A 473 28.77 -26.50 32.93
CA GLN A 473 29.99 -26.45 33.75
C GLN A 473 29.75 -26.95 35.17
N LEU A 474 28.62 -26.60 35.79
CA LEU A 474 28.29 -27.08 37.13
C LEU A 474 28.12 -28.61 37.14
N ARG A 475 27.41 -29.15 36.14
CA ARG A 475 27.27 -30.61 35.96
C ARG A 475 28.61 -31.31 35.73
N GLN A 476 29.49 -30.73 34.90
CA GLN A 476 30.83 -31.26 34.68
C GLN A 476 31.68 -31.24 35.96
N GLN A 477 31.58 -30.18 36.78
CA GLN A 477 32.27 -30.11 38.07
C GLN A 477 31.73 -31.15 39.06
N GLU A 478 30.41 -31.36 39.13
CA GLU A 478 29.78 -32.39 39.96
C GLU A 478 30.14 -33.81 39.54
N GLU A 479 30.22 -34.07 38.23
CA GLU A 479 30.66 -35.37 37.69
C GLU A 479 32.15 -35.61 37.95
N ALA A 480 33.01 -34.61 37.73
CA ALA A 480 34.44 -34.70 38.03
C ALA A 480 34.71 -34.89 39.52
N ALA A 481 33.95 -34.21 40.40
CA ALA A 481 34.03 -34.40 41.84
C ALA A 481 33.64 -35.83 42.24
N ARG A 482 32.53 -36.36 41.70
CA ARG A 482 32.11 -37.76 41.91
C ARG A 482 33.17 -38.76 41.44
N GLN A 483 33.77 -38.55 40.27
CA GLN A 483 34.82 -39.42 39.75
C GLN A 483 36.10 -39.36 40.60
N ALA A 484 36.51 -38.17 41.05
CA ALA A 484 37.67 -38.00 41.93
C ALA A 484 37.46 -38.67 43.29
N GLU A 485 36.25 -38.61 43.85
CA GLU A 485 35.90 -39.30 45.09
C GLU A 485 35.94 -40.83 44.94
N LEU A 486 35.38 -41.35 43.84
CA LEU A 486 35.44 -42.79 43.52
C LEU A 486 36.90 -43.27 43.32
N ALA A 487 37.73 -42.46 42.67
CA ALA A 487 39.15 -42.76 42.47
C ALA A 487 39.93 -42.78 43.79
N ARG A 488 39.64 -41.87 44.72
CA ARG A 488 40.22 -41.87 46.08
C ARG A 488 39.82 -43.12 46.86
N GLN A 489 38.55 -43.53 46.78
CA GLN A 489 38.07 -44.75 47.44
C GLN A 489 38.75 -46.00 46.88
N LYS A 490 38.90 -46.10 45.55
CA LYS A 490 39.62 -47.22 44.92
C LYS A 490 41.09 -47.26 45.31
N LYS A 491 41.77 -46.11 45.32
CA LYS A 491 43.18 -46.02 45.71
C LYS A 491 43.39 -46.43 47.17
N ALA A 492 42.54 -45.96 48.08
CA ALA A 492 42.60 -46.34 49.50
C ALA A 492 42.30 -47.84 49.73
N ALA A 493 41.48 -48.47 48.89
CA ALA A 493 41.23 -49.90 48.94
C ALA A 493 42.42 -50.73 48.41
N GLU A 494 43.06 -50.29 47.33
CA GLU A 494 44.26 -50.94 46.78
C GLU A 494 45.46 -50.83 47.75
N ASP A 495 45.67 -49.66 48.34
CA ASP A 495 46.75 -49.43 49.33
C ASP A 495 46.55 -50.30 50.59
N ARG A 496 45.30 -50.54 51.02
CA ARG A 496 44.99 -51.49 52.11
C ARG A 496 45.29 -52.93 51.73
N ARG A 497 44.97 -53.34 50.50
CA ARG A 497 45.25 -54.71 50.04
C ARG A 497 46.75 -55.01 50.00
N ILE A 498 47.55 -54.05 49.55
CA ILE A 498 49.01 -54.17 49.51
C ILE A 498 49.60 -54.25 50.93
N ALA A 499 49.12 -53.42 51.86
CA ALA A 499 49.58 -53.45 53.25
C ALA A 499 49.21 -54.77 53.97
N ASP A 500 48.03 -55.34 53.69
CA ASP A 500 47.62 -56.64 54.24
C ASP A 500 48.47 -57.80 53.66
N GLU A 501 48.79 -57.77 52.36
CA GLU A 501 49.66 -58.76 51.70
C GLU A 501 51.11 -58.72 52.24
N GLU A 502 51.67 -57.53 52.48
CA GLU A 502 53.02 -57.37 53.06
C GLU A 502 53.08 -57.83 54.53
N ALA A 503 52.03 -57.56 55.31
CA ALA A 503 51.96 -57.98 56.72
C ALA A 503 51.82 -59.52 56.86
N GLU A 504 51.12 -60.17 55.94
CA GLU A 504 50.97 -61.63 55.92
C GLU A 504 52.29 -62.33 55.54
N GLN A 505 53.05 -61.78 54.57
CA GLN A 505 54.36 -62.31 54.19
C GLN A 505 55.40 -62.19 55.31
N GLN A 506 55.40 -61.10 56.09
CA GLN A 506 56.31 -60.93 57.21
C GLN A 506 56.03 -61.90 58.37
N ARG A 507 54.75 -62.21 58.63
CA ARG A 507 54.37 -63.21 59.64
C ARG A 507 54.84 -64.61 59.26
N LEU A 508 54.65 -64.99 57.99
CA LEU A 508 55.03 -66.32 57.51
C LEU A 508 56.56 -66.56 57.57
N LEU A 509 57.36 -65.51 57.37
CA LEU A 509 58.82 -65.56 57.42
C LEU A 509 59.32 -65.76 58.86
N GLN A 510 58.72 -65.04 59.82
CA GLN A 510 59.03 -65.21 61.25
C GLN A 510 58.64 -66.58 61.78
N GLU A 511 57.49 -67.13 61.37
CA GLU A 511 57.06 -68.48 61.75
C GLU A 511 58.00 -69.56 61.18
N ARG A 512 58.51 -69.39 59.96
CA ARG A 512 59.50 -70.30 59.35
C ARG A 512 60.86 -70.25 60.06
N GLU A 513 61.32 -69.06 60.43
CA GLU A 513 62.61 -68.88 61.11
C GLU A 513 62.58 -69.45 62.54
N THR A 514 61.47 -69.26 63.26
CA THR A 514 61.27 -69.84 64.60
C THR A 514 61.18 -71.37 64.56
N ALA A 515 60.40 -71.94 63.64
CA ALA A 515 60.33 -73.40 63.47
C ALA A 515 61.67 -74.03 63.06
N ALA A 516 62.44 -73.36 62.18
CA ALA A 516 63.78 -73.82 61.81
C ALA A 516 64.79 -73.76 62.96
N ARG A 517 64.69 -72.74 63.83
CA ARG A 517 65.52 -72.60 65.03
C ARG A 517 65.25 -73.70 66.05
N GLU A 518 63.98 -74.06 66.28
CA GLU A 518 63.62 -75.20 67.14
C GLU A 518 64.14 -76.53 66.60
N LEU A 519 64.06 -76.76 65.27
CA LEU A 519 64.57 -77.96 64.62
C LEU A 519 66.10 -78.10 64.75
N VAL A 520 66.84 -77.01 64.65
CA VAL A 520 68.31 -77.01 64.75
C VAL A 520 68.78 -77.15 66.20
N GLU A 521 68.13 -76.49 67.16
CA GLU A 521 68.47 -76.63 68.58
C GLU A 521 68.12 -78.03 69.14
N GLY A 522 67.10 -78.68 68.58
CA GLY A 522 66.65 -80.02 68.94
C GLY A 522 67.56 -81.17 68.49
N ILE A 523 68.60 -80.91 67.68
CA ILE A 523 69.53 -81.94 67.20
C ILE A 523 70.41 -82.44 68.36
N LYS A 524 70.12 -83.66 68.84
CA LYS A 524 70.92 -84.33 69.87
C LYS A 524 72.23 -84.87 69.29
N LEU A 525 73.25 -85.04 70.14
CA LEU A 525 74.53 -85.66 69.77
C LEU A 525 74.26 -87.03 69.09
N GLY A 526 74.76 -87.19 67.86
CA GLY A 526 74.50 -88.33 67.01
C GLY A 526 73.30 -88.23 66.04
N GLY A 527 72.57 -87.12 66.02
CA GLY A 527 71.51 -86.83 65.05
C GLY A 527 72.06 -86.58 63.64
N TRP A 528 71.25 -86.84 62.60
CA TRP A 528 71.68 -86.72 61.21
C TRP A 528 71.06 -85.48 60.55
N ILE A 529 71.82 -84.83 59.70
CA ILE A 529 71.31 -83.82 58.76
C ILE A 529 71.61 -84.27 57.34
N VAL A 530 70.76 -83.87 56.40
CA VAL A 530 71.03 -83.97 54.96
C VAL A 530 71.28 -82.57 54.46
N GLU A 531 72.46 -82.36 53.90
CA GLU A 531 72.75 -81.15 53.14
C GLU A 531 72.52 -81.45 51.66
N GLU A 532 71.61 -80.70 51.05
CA GLU A 532 71.37 -80.77 49.61
C GLU A 532 72.45 -79.94 48.91
N SER A 533 73.24 -80.57 48.05
CA SER A 533 74.25 -79.82 47.29
C SER A 533 73.56 -79.00 46.22
N SER A 534 73.79 -77.69 46.21
CA SER A 534 73.31 -76.75 45.20
C SER A 534 74.04 -76.86 43.84
N SER A 535 74.55 -78.03 43.49
CA SER A 535 75.18 -78.35 42.21
C SER A 535 74.56 -79.64 41.67
N GLU A 536 73.94 -79.58 40.50
CA GLU A 536 73.32 -80.73 39.83
C GLU A 536 74.31 -81.90 39.69
N GLY A 537 73.95 -83.07 40.24
CA GLY A 537 74.65 -84.33 39.98
C GLY A 537 75.56 -84.89 41.09
N LYS A 538 75.53 -84.36 42.33
CA LYS A 538 76.14 -85.04 43.49
C LYS A 538 75.07 -85.48 44.50
N ASP A 539 75.21 -86.71 44.98
CA ASP A 539 74.28 -87.29 45.98
C ASP A 539 74.27 -86.46 47.28
N ALA A 540 73.08 -86.29 47.84
CA ALA A 540 72.86 -85.56 49.09
C ALA A 540 73.70 -86.15 50.24
N VAL A 541 74.45 -85.29 50.94
CA VAL A 541 75.43 -85.74 51.92
C VAL A 541 74.76 -85.85 53.29
N ARG A 542 74.81 -87.04 53.89
CA ARG A 542 74.30 -87.28 55.24
C ARG A 542 75.42 -87.10 56.26
N LEU A 543 75.27 -86.10 57.10
CA LEU A 543 76.26 -85.78 58.13
C LEU A 543 75.66 -86.02 59.51
N LYS A 544 76.39 -86.70 60.37
CA LYS A 544 76.02 -86.99 61.76
C LYS A 544 76.64 -85.96 62.69
N LEU A 545 75.86 -85.41 63.62
CA LEU A 545 76.37 -84.47 64.62
C LEU A 545 77.34 -85.20 65.55
N ALA A 546 78.61 -84.86 65.49
CA ALA A 546 79.66 -85.48 66.30
C ALA A 546 79.90 -84.70 67.59
N VAL A 547 79.95 -83.36 67.51
CA VAL A 547 80.30 -82.51 68.63
C VAL A 547 79.45 -81.24 68.60
N ARG A 548 78.97 -80.84 69.77
CA ARG A 548 78.26 -79.57 69.99
C ARG A 548 79.04 -78.74 71.01
N ILE A 549 79.46 -77.54 70.61
CA ILE A 549 80.21 -76.62 71.46
C ILE A 549 79.28 -75.47 71.85
N ASN A 550 78.78 -75.50 73.09
CA ASN A 550 77.75 -74.54 73.55
C ASN A 550 78.29 -73.10 73.72
N ALA A 551 79.54 -72.92 74.13
CA ALA A 551 80.12 -71.59 74.40
C ALA A 551 80.24 -70.70 73.15
N SER A 552 80.40 -71.31 71.97
CA SER A 552 80.51 -70.62 70.68
C SER A 552 79.36 -70.95 69.71
N ARG A 553 78.30 -71.63 70.20
CA ARG A 553 77.13 -72.05 69.41
C ARG A 553 77.49 -72.71 68.06
N LYS A 554 78.45 -73.63 68.10
CA LYS A 554 79.00 -74.31 66.91
C LYS A 554 78.67 -75.80 66.93
N LEU A 555 78.17 -76.31 65.80
CA LEU A 555 77.78 -77.70 65.57
C LEU A 555 78.74 -78.31 64.55
N VAL A 556 79.39 -79.41 64.91
CA VAL A 556 80.36 -80.10 64.05
C VAL A 556 79.79 -81.44 63.62
N PHE A 557 79.64 -81.61 62.31
CA PHE A 557 79.08 -82.82 61.70
C PHE A 557 80.15 -83.62 60.96
N VAL A 558 80.00 -84.95 60.99
CA VAL A 558 80.90 -85.93 60.37
C VAL A 558 80.15 -86.94 59.50
N ASP A 559 80.79 -87.43 58.43
CA ASP A 559 80.22 -88.46 57.55
C ASP A 559 80.28 -89.88 58.18
N ARG A 560 79.65 -90.89 57.55
CA ARG A 560 79.50 -92.29 58.02
C ARG A 560 80.80 -93.00 58.40
N LEU A 561 81.94 -92.52 57.90
CA LEU A 561 83.29 -93.06 58.14
C LEU A 561 84.14 -92.16 59.07
N GLY A 562 83.58 -91.08 59.62
CA GLY A 562 84.25 -90.20 60.59
C GLY A 562 85.34 -89.27 60.03
N LEU A 563 85.52 -89.21 58.70
CA LEU A 563 86.67 -88.55 58.06
C LEU A 563 86.43 -87.09 57.60
N ASN A 564 85.21 -86.71 57.23
CA ASN A 564 84.90 -85.36 56.72
C ASN A 564 84.26 -84.49 57.81
N ARG A 565 84.91 -83.38 58.19
CA ARG A 565 84.45 -82.43 59.22
C ARG A 565 83.81 -81.20 58.56
N ARG A 566 82.50 -81.00 58.74
CA ARG A 566 81.80 -79.74 58.43
C ARG A 566 81.34 -79.07 59.71
N GLU A 567 81.45 -77.74 59.75
CA GLU A 567 81.13 -76.96 60.93
C GLU A 567 80.12 -75.89 60.57
N PHE A 568 79.04 -75.79 61.35
CA PHE A 568 78.02 -74.76 61.20
C PHE A 568 77.86 -74.01 62.52
N LEU A 569 77.63 -72.70 62.45
CA LEU A 569 77.05 -71.97 63.57
C LEU A 569 75.55 -72.30 63.67
N VAL A 570 74.96 -72.23 64.86
CA VAL A 570 73.54 -72.54 65.05
C VAL A 570 72.66 -71.65 64.16
N ASP A 571 72.88 -70.33 64.15
CA ASP A 571 72.08 -69.40 63.33
C ASP A 571 72.31 -69.62 61.82
N GLU A 572 73.53 -69.97 61.42
CA GLU A 572 73.87 -70.30 60.02
C GLU A 572 73.16 -71.60 59.58
N LEU A 573 73.11 -72.62 60.44
CA LEU A 573 72.38 -73.85 60.16
C LEU A 573 70.86 -73.61 60.10
N VAL A 574 70.33 -72.67 60.89
CA VAL A 574 68.92 -72.23 60.83
C VAL A 574 68.62 -71.56 59.50
N ASP A 575 69.45 -70.62 59.06
CA ASP A 575 69.31 -69.97 57.75
C ASP A 575 69.35 -70.99 56.61
N HIS A 576 70.26 -71.98 56.70
CA HIS A 576 70.33 -73.07 55.73
C HIS A 576 69.10 -73.98 55.73
N VAL A 577 68.40 -74.14 56.86
CA VAL A 577 67.13 -74.87 56.96
C VAL A 577 65.96 -74.03 56.42
N VAL A 578 65.90 -72.73 56.72
CA VAL A 578 64.88 -71.79 56.20
C VAL A 578 64.97 -71.67 54.68
N MET A 579 66.20 -71.63 54.13
CA MET A 579 66.46 -71.59 52.68
C MET A 579 66.30 -72.96 52.00
N GLY A 580 65.97 -74.03 52.75
CA GLY A 580 65.74 -75.39 52.23
C GLY A 580 67.00 -76.13 51.78
N ARG A 581 68.20 -75.65 52.13
CA ARG A 581 69.49 -76.25 51.73
C ARG A 581 69.93 -77.38 52.66
N VAL A 582 69.46 -77.38 53.90
CA VAL A 582 69.72 -78.44 54.88
C VAL A 582 68.40 -78.94 55.47
N ARG A 583 68.25 -80.26 55.56
CA ARG A 583 67.10 -80.92 56.18
C ARG A 583 67.55 -81.78 57.36
N VAL A 584 67.01 -81.52 58.53
CA VAL A 584 67.30 -82.31 59.74
C VAL A 584 66.56 -83.64 59.69
N LEU A 585 67.26 -84.75 59.90
CA LEU A 585 66.69 -86.10 60.00
C LEU A 585 66.61 -86.51 61.48
N GLY A 586 65.45 -86.27 62.08
CA GLY A 586 65.15 -86.57 63.48
C GLY A 586 63.73 -87.11 63.64
N SER A 587 63.58 -88.09 64.52
CA SER A 587 62.40 -88.92 64.77
C SER A 587 61.16 -88.16 65.28
N SER A 588 60.11 -88.10 64.47
CA SER A 588 58.71 -88.41 64.79
C SER A 588 57.82 -88.00 63.61
N ALA A 589 56.92 -88.89 63.23
CA ALA A 589 56.09 -88.82 62.03
C ALA A 589 54.85 -87.92 62.19
N GLU A 590 54.97 -86.76 62.83
CA GLU A 590 53.82 -85.87 63.12
C GLU A 590 53.92 -84.47 62.50
N PHE A 591 54.71 -84.29 61.43
CA PHE A 591 54.90 -82.96 60.82
C PHE A 591 54.53 -82.85 59.33
N ASP A 592 54.44 -83.97 58.60
CA ASP A 592 54.02 -83.96 57.19
C ASP A 592 52.51 -83.63 57.03
N ASP A 593 51.70 -83.86 58.06
CA ASP A 593 50.24 -83.65 58.02
C ASP A 593 49.85 -82.16 58.16
N ALA A 594 50.73 -81.32 58.69
CA ALA A 594 50.51 -79.87 58.80
C ALA A 594 50.80 -79.13 57.48
N LEU A 595 51.78 -79.60 56.70
CA LEU A 595 52.17 -79.01 55.40
C LEU A 595 51.14 -79.28 54.29
N SER A 596 50.49 -80.45 54.31
CA SER A 596 49.41 -80.81 53.37
C SER A 596 48.16 -79.92 53.53
N ARG A 597 47.76 -79.57 54.75
CA ARG A 597 46.57 -78.73 55.00
C ARG A 597 46.74 -77.26 54.59
N VAL A 598 47.96 -76.75 54.55
CA VAL A 598 48.25 -75.35 54.17
C VAL A 598 48.30 -75.18 52.64
N VAL A 599 48.71 -76.22 51.89
CA VAL A 599 48.68 -76.19 50.42
C VAL A 599 47.25 -76.30 49.86
N GLY A 600 46.29 -76.84 50.64
CA GLY A 600 44.89 -76.99 50.24
C GLY A 600 44.04 -75.69 50.18
N ARG A 601 44.50 -74.56 50.75
CA ARG A 601 43.70 -73.31 50.82
C ARG A 601 43.85 -72.37 49.62
N ILE A 602 44.70 -72.69 48.64
CA ILE A 602 45.01 -71.79 47.51
C ILE A 602 44.14 -72.08 46.24
N ARG A 603 43.02 -72.79 46.36
CA ARG A 603 42.14 -73.11 45.21
C ARG A 603 40.75 -72.49 45.19
N VAL A 604 40.44 -71.54 46.07
CA VAL A 604 39.16 -70.82 46.03
C VAL A 604 39.41 -69.31 46.03
N GLY A 605 39.38 -68.72 44.84
CA GLY A 605 39.59 -67.29 44.65
C GLY A 605 39.87 -66.89 43.20
N ARG A 606 39.14 -67.45 42.23
CA ARG A 606 39.06 -66.91 40.87
C ARG A 606 37.61 -67.01 40.41
N ASN A 607 36.87 -65.95 40.66
CA ASN A 607 35.80 -65.44 39.80
C ASN A 607 35.95 -63.91 39.79
#